data_AF-A0AAP0DY98-F1
#
_entry.id   AF-A0AAP0DY98-F1
#
_cell.length_a   1.000
_cell.length_b   1.000
_cell.length_c   1.000
_cell.angle_alpha   90.00
_cell.angle_beta   90.00
_cell.angle_gamma   90.00
#
_symmetry.space_group_name_H-M   'P 1'
#
loop_
_entity.id
_entity.type
_entity.pdbx_description
1 polymer ?
#
loop_
_entity_poly.entity_id
_entity_poly.type
_entity_poly.pdbx_seq_one_letter_code
_entity_poly.pdbx_strand_id
1 'polypeptide(L)'
;MPTAAAQIYGGGSGSQTRQSRYRSPQCQLQSLQAIQPNRRIDAEGGFTEIWEQYNYDQLDCAGASVSRTTIRSNGLYLPVYSNAARLTYVVEGECVHSEVIPGFPETYQAFQQPGQQYRGGSPGEQQQQGSRADEHQKVRRLKRGDIVATPPGFVQ
;
A
#
# COMPACT_ATOMS: atom_id res chain seq x y z
N MET A 1 10.06 -3.22 -15.23
CA MET A 1 8.84 -4.06 -15.30
C MET A 1 7.78 -3.38 -14.43
N PRO A 2 6.48 -3.45 -14.76
CA PRO A 2 5.44 -2.98 -13.85
C PRO A 2 5.40 -3.89 -12.60
N THR A 3 4.85 -3.35 -11.50
CA THR A 3 4.67 -4.07 -10.24
C THR A 3 3.19 -4.22 -9.95
N ALA A 4 2.74 -5.45 -9.75
CA ALA A 4 1.35 -5.76 -9.45
C ALA A 4 1.24 -6.30 -8.02
N ALA A 5 0.35 -5.71 -7.23
CA ALA A 5 0.12 -6.11 -5.84
C ALA A 5 -1.37 -6.34 -5.59
N ALA A 6 -1.71 -7.49 -5.01
CA ALA A 6 -3.05 -7.82 -4.54
C ALA A 6 -3.19 -7.37 -3.08
N GLN A 7 -4.28 -6.70 -2.76
CA GLN A 7 -4.56 -6.10 -1.47
C GLN A 7 -5.87 -6.69 -0.94
N ILE A 8 -5.83 -7.25 0.25
CA ILE A 8 -7.00 -7.82 0.94
C ILE A 8 -7.21 -6.99 2.19
N TYR A 9 -8.39 -6.38 2.29
CA TYR A 9 -8.82 -5.59 3.44
C TYR A 9 -9.74 -6.46 4.30
N GLY A 10 -9.33 -6.72 5.55
CA GLY A 10 -10.14 -7.44 6.51
C GLY A 10 -11.05 -6.48 7.28
N GLY A 11 -12.34 -6.77 7.31
CA GLY A 11 -13.30 -6.10 8.18
C GLY A 11 -12.88 -6.23 9.64
N GLY A 12 -12.53 -5.11 10.26
CA GLY A 12 -12.13 -5.09 11.66
C GLY A 12 -13.31 -5.38 12.59
N SER A 13 -13.42 -6.59 13.11
CA SER A 13 -13.95 -6.80 14.46
C SER A 13 -12.76 -6.95 15.41
N GLY A 14 -12.21 -5.80 15.82
CA GLY A 14 -11.30 -5.71 16.96
C GLY A 14 -12.03 -6.07 18.25
N SER A 15 -12.22 -7.36 18.49
CA SER A 15 -12.44 -7.99 19.80
C SER A 15 -12.48 -9.49 19.60
N GLN A 16 -11.35 -10.15 19.89
CA GLN A 16 -11.37 -11.56 20.28
C GLN A 16 -12.16 -11.68 21.57
N THR A 17 -13.48 -11.86 21.49
CA THR A 17 -14.29 -12.73 22.37
C THR A 17 -15.67 -12.86 21.74
N ARG A 18 -15.85 -13.86 20.84
CA ARG A 18 -17.07 -14.68 20.71
C ARG A 18 -16.89 -15.64 19.53
N GLN A 19 -16.59 -16.90 19.85
CA GLN A 19 -16.80 -18.07 19.00
C GLN A 19 -18.31 -18.33 18.73
N SER A 20 -19.13 -17.30 18.51
CA SER A 20 -20.57 -17.47 18.35
C SER A 20 -21.19 -16.28 17.62
N ARG A 21 -21.13 -16.34 16.28
CA ARG A 21 -22.21 -15.90 15.35
C ARG A 21 -21.91 -16.02 13.84
N TYR A 22 -21.16 -17.03 13.38
CA TYR A 22 -21.22 -17.46 11.95
C TYR A 22 -22.53 -18.20 11.60
N ARG A 23 -23.66 -17.69 12.11
CA ARG A 23 -25.02 -18.01 11.68
C ARG A 23 -25.75 -16.72 11.35
N SER A 24 -25.07 -15.77 10.71
CA SER A 24 -25.81 -14.84 9.86
C SER A 24 -26.29 -15.67 8.67
N PRO A 25 -27.61 -15.68 8.33
CA PRO A 25 -28.11 -16.37 7.13
C PRO A 25 -27.41 -15.91 5.84
N GLN A 26 -26.71 -14.78 5.90
CA GLN A 26 -25.88 -14.16 4.86
C GLN A 26 -24.73 -15.05 4.33
N CYS A 27 -24.31 -16.08 5.07
CA CYS A 27 -23.24 -17.00 4.62
C CYS A 27 -23.74 -18.35 4.07
N GLN A 28 -25.04 -18.49 3.79
CA GLN A 28 -25.59 -19.69 3.15
C GLN A 28 -25.39 -19.64 1.62
N LEU A 29 -24.13 -19.73 1.19
CA LEU A 29 -23.76 -19.65 -0.22
C LEU A 29 -24.15 -20.95 -0.94
N GLN A 30 -24.99 -20.85 -1.97
CA GLN A 30 -25.41 -22.02 -2.76
C GLN A 30 -24.33 -22.47 -3.74
N SER A 31 -23.48 -21.54 -4.21
CA SER A 31 -22.36 -21.82 -5.11
C SER A 31 -21.24 -20.80 -4.87
N LEU A 32 -19.98 -21.26 -4.96
CA LEU A 32 -18.80 -20.40 -5.00
C LEU A 32 -18.32 -20.27 -6.44
N GLN A 33 -17.83 -19.10 -6.82
CA GLN A 33 -17.33 -18.84 -8.17
C GLN A 33 -15.99 -18.12 -8.12
N ALA A 34 -15.17 -18.38 -9.14
CA ALA A 34 -13.98 -17.56 -9.39
C ALA A 34 -14.45 -16.20 -9.94
N ILE A 35 -14.24 -15.15 -9.16
CA ILE A 35 -14.74 -13.80 -9.47
C ILE A 35 -13.64 -12.92 -10.09
N GLN A 36 -14.03 -12.08 -11.05
CA GLN A 36 -13.16 -11.11 -11.71
C GLN A 36 -13.39 -9.70 -11.13
N PRO A 37 -12.43 -8.77 -11.27
CA PRO A 37 -12.64 -7.42 -10.80
C PRO A 37 -13.77 -6.77 -11.61
N ASN A 38 -14.67 -6.08 -10.93
CA ASN A 38 -15.85 -5.47 -11.55
C ASN A 38 -15.68 -3.96 -11.78
N ARG A 39 -14.62 -3.37 -11.24
CA ARG A 39 -14.30 -1.95 -11.41
C ARG A 39 -12.81 -1.76 -11.62
N ARG A 40 -12.46 -0.80 -12.48
CA ARG A 40 -11.09 -0.37 -12.73
C ARG A 40 -11.01 1.16 -12.61
N ILE A 41 -9.94 1.63 -11.99
CA ILE A 41 -9.61 3.05 -11.83
C ILE A 41 -8.23 3.26 -12.45
N ASP A 42 -8.15 4.05 -13.52
CA ASP A 42 -6.89 4.38 -14.18
C ASP A 42 -6.23 5.62 -13.55
N ALA A 43 -4.90 5.61 -13.53
CA ALA A 43 -4.07 6.73 -13.09
C ALA A 43 -2.86 6.89 -14.04
N GLU A 44 -2.16 8.02 -13.92
CA GLU A 44 -0.94 8.28 -14.70
C GLU A 44 0.10 7.16 -14.51
N GLY A 45 0.35 6.80 -13.25
CA GLY A 45 1.34 5.78 -12.87
C GLY A 45 0.85 4.33 -12.94
N GLY A 46 -0.37 4.04 -13.40
CA GLY A 46 -0.90 2.66 -13.33
C GLY A 46 -2.42 2.56 -13.34
N PHE A 47 -2.95 1.54 -12.68
CA PHE A 47 -4.38 1.36 -12.46
C PHE A 47 -4.65 0.47 -11.24
N THR A 48 -5.85 0.59 -10.67
CA THR A 48 -6.36 -0.27 -9.59
C THR A 48 -7.64 -0.95 -10.03
N GLU A 49 -7.67 -2.26 -9.92
CA GLU A 49 -8.84 -3.11 -10.09
C GLU A 49 -9.45 -3.44 -8.73
N ILE A 50 -10.77 -3.45 -8.64
CA ILE A 50 -11.50 -3.63 -7.39
C ILE A 50 -12.53 -4.74 -7.59
N TRP A 51 -12.65 -5.61 -6.59
CA TRP A 51 -13.77 -6.51 -6.40
C TRP A 51 -14.67 -5.91 -5.32
N GLU A 52 -15.72 -5.22 -5.76
CA GLU A 52 -16.66 -4.56 -4.84
C GLU A 52 -17.41 -5.60 -4.01
N GLN A 53 -17.23 -5.53 -2.68
CA GLN A 53 -17.78 -6.50 -1.73
C GLN A 53 -19.29 -6.74 -1.91
N TYR A 54 -20.06 -5.67 -2.16
CA TYR A 54 -21.52 -5.72 -2.32
C TYR A 54 -22.00 -6.51 -3.55
N ASN A 55 -21.10 -6.78 -4.52
CA ASN A 55 -21.45 -7.52 -5.73
C ASN A 55 -21.20 -9.02 -5.59
N TYR A 56 -20.58 -9.45 -4.48
CA TYR A 56 -20.14 -10.82 -4.29
C TYR A 56 -20.44 -11.30 -2.86
N ASP A 57 -21.51 -12.09 -2.70
CA ASP A 57 -21.91 -12.68 -1.41
C ASP A 57 -20.76 -13.44 -0.72
N GLN A 58 -19.87 -14.06 -1.50
CA GLN A 58 -18.68 -14.74 -0.98
C GLN A 58 -17.66 -13.80 -0.33
N LEU A 59 -17.53 -12.56 -0.81
CA LEU A 59 -16.67 -11.54 -0.21
C LEU A 59 -17.34 -10.89 0.99
N ASP A 60 -18.66 -10.65 0.91
CA ASP A 60 -19.43 -10.14 2.04
C ASP A 60 -19.42 -11.13 3.22
N CYS A 61 -19.66 -12.41 2.94
CA CYS A 61 -19.56 -13.47 3.94
C CYS A 61 -18.14 -13.59 4.54
N ALA A 62 -17.10 -13.41 3.73
CA ALA A 62 -15.72 -13.40 4.22
C ALA A 62 -15.39 -12.13 5.04
N GLY A 63 -16.23 -11.11 5.00
CA GLY A 63 -15.95 -9.80 5.60
C GLY A 63 -14.69 -9.16 5.00
N ALA A 64 -14.46 -9.39 3.71
CA ALA A 64 -13.24 -8.99 3.03
C ALA A 64 -13.52 -8.17 1.77
N SER A 65 -12.69 -7.17 1.52
CA SER A 65 -12.66 -6.45 0.26
C SER A 65 -11.32 -6.67 -0.41
N VAL A 66 -11.30 -6.76 -1.74
CA VAL A 66 -10.10 -7.09 -2.51
C VAL A 66 -9.87 -6.04 -3.58
N SER A 67 -8.63 -5.60 -3.72
CA SER A 67 -8.18 -4.79 -4.86
C SER A 67 -6.85 -5.32 -5.40
N ARG A 68 -6.54 -4.99 -6.65
CA ARG A 68 -5.25 -5.26 -7.28
C ARG A 68 -4.76 -3.97 -7.91
N THR A 69 -3.58 -3.53 -7.50
CA THR A 69 -2.98 -2.31 -8.02
C THR A 69 -1.78 -2.69 -8.90
N THR A 70 -1.75 -2.17 -10.11
CA THR A 70 -0.63 -2.31 -11.05
C THR A 70 0.03 -0.96 -11.24
N ILE A 71 1.30 -0.86 -10.84
CA ILE A 71 2.11 0.36 -10.92
C ILE A 71 3.09 0.20 -12.08
N ARG A 72 3.10 1.15 -13.01
CA ARG A 72 4.03 1.21 -14.14
C ARG A 72 5.44 1.57 -13.64
N SER A 73 6.45 1.37 -14.48
CA SER A 73 7.82 1.78 -14.16
C SER A 73 7.87 3.27 -13.79
N ASN A 74 8.55 3.60 -12.69
CA ASN A 74 8.62 4.95 -12.11
C ASN A 74 7.26 5.55 -11.70
N GLY A 75 6.19 4.73 -11.62
CA GLY A 75 4.92 5.15 -11.05
C GLY A 75 4.99 5.21 -9.53
N LEU A 76 4.27 6.17 -8.95
CA LEU A 76 4.11 6.32 -7.50
C LEU A 76 2.66 6.01 -7.12
N TYR A 77 2.47 5.04 -6.23
CA TYR A 77 1.19 4.89 -5.54
C TYR A 77 1.15 5.92 -4.42
N LEU A 78 0.20 6.86 -4.50
CA LEU A 78 0.13 7.95 -3.55
C LEU A 78 -0.19 7.44 -2.14
N PRO A 79 0.30 8.13 -1.08
CA PRO A 79 0.07 7.71 0.29
C PRO A 79 -1.42 7.57 0.65
N VAL A 80 -1.81 6.41 1.19
CA VAL A 80 -3.18 6.13 1.63
C VAL A 80 -3.21 5.38 2.95
N TYR A 81 -4.28 5.57 3.72
CA TYR A 81 -4.59 4.75 4.89
C TYR A 81 -5.99 4.12 4.75
N SER A 82 -6.23 3.07 5.52
CA SER A 82 -7.52 2.40 5.60
C SER A 82 -7.96 2.25 7.05
N ASN A 83 -9.27 2.24 7.30
CA ASN A 83 -9.85 1.85 8.57
C ASN A 83 -9.85 0.32 8.79
N ALA A 84 -9.47 -0.46 7.78
CA ALA A 84 -9.37 -1.91 7.82
C ALA A 84 -7.90 -2.36 7.81
N ALA A 85 -7.62 -3.52 8.40
CA ALA A 85 -6.30 -4.15 8.30
C ALA A 85 -6.11 -4.62 6.87
N ARG A 86 -4.92 -4.42 6.30
CA ARG A 86 -4.60 -4.80 4.92
C ARG A 86 -3.48 -5.82 4.87
N LEU A 87 -3.66 -6.86 4.07
CA LEU A 87 -2.58 -7.72 3.59
C LEU A 87 -2.30 -7.38 2.12
N THR A 88 -1.05 -7.03 1.82
CA THR A 88 -0.58 -6.76 0.45
C THR A 88 0.36 -7.88 0.02
N TYR A 89 0.02 -8.60 -1.05
CA TYR A 89 0.85 -9.61 -1.68
C TYR A 89 1.39 -9.12 -3.03
N VAL A 90 2.71 -9.15 -3.21
CA VAL A 90 3.34 -8.75 -4.48
C VAL A 90 3.25 -9.90 -5.48
N VAL A 91 2.37 -9.75 -6.46
CA VAL A 91 2.09 -10.77 -7.48
C VAL A 91 3.21 -10.81 -8.52
N GLU A 92 3.70 -9.65 -8.92
CA GLU A 92 4.71 -9.48 -9.96
C GLU A 92 5.53 -8.21 -9.71
N GLY A 93 6.79 -8.20 -10.17
CA GLY A 93 7.66 -7.04 -10.14
C GLY A 93 8.39 -6.84 -8.81
N GLU A 94 8.93 -5.63 -8.65
CA GLU A 94 9.61 -5.16 -7.46
C GLU A 94 9.32 -3.67 -7.23
N CYS A 95 9.29 -3.22 -5.99
CA CYS A 95 9.05 -1.81 -5.67
C CYS A 95 9.75 -1.38 -4.38
N VAL A 96 9.78 -0.08 -4.14
CA VAL A 96 10.07 0.49 -2.84
C VAL A 96 8.75 0.77 -2.15
N HIS A 97 8.63 0.36 -0.89
CA HIS A 97 7.44 0.45 -0.09
C HIS A 97 7.75 1.10 1.27
N SER A 98 6.89 2.01 1.68
CA SER A 98 6.92 2.67 2.98
C SER A 98 5.66 2.36 3.78
N GLU A 99 5.82 2.26 5.10
CA GLU A 99 4.71 2.33 6.05
C GLU A 99 5.07 3.41 7.07
N VAL A 100 4.22 4.42 7.22
CA VAL A 100 4.40 5.45 8.25
C VAL A 100 3.66 5.01 9.49
N ILE A 101 4.42 4.82 10.57
CA ILE A 101 3.95 4.43 11.89
C ILE A 101 3.91 5.70 12.76
N PRO A 102 2.72 6.20 13.14
CA PRO A 102 2.62 7.41 13.95
C PRO A 102 3.40 7.29 15.26
N GLY A 103 4.18 8.32 15.60
CA GLY A 103 4.98 8.38 16.82
C GLY A 103 6.33 7.68 16.75
N PHE A 104 6.67 7.01 15.64
CA PHE A 104 8.00 6.45 15.43
C PHE A 104 8.93 7.50 14.80
N PRO A 105 10.22 7.51 15.16
CA PRO A 105 11.17 8.48 14.65
C PRO A 105 11.62 8.15 13.22
N GLU A 106 12.16 9.18 12.57
CA GLU A 106 12.83 9.05 11.28
C GLU A 106 14.19 8.39 11.46
N THR A 107 14.40 7.24 10.82
CA THR A 107 15.60 6.40 11.00
C THR A 107 16.49 6.35 9.77
N TYR A 108 16.01 6.88 8.64
CA TYR A 108 16.79 7.04 7.42
C TYR A 108 17.07 8.52 7.27
N GLN A 109 18.35 8.87 7.16
CA GLN A 109 18.82 10.25 7.05
C GLN A 109 19.85 10.33 5.94
N ALA A 110 19.67 11.28 5.02
CA ALA A 110 20.65 11.60 4.00
C ALA A 110 21.17 13.02 4.21
N PHE A 111 22.40 13.14 4.71
CA PHE A 111 23.09 14.42 4.80
C PHE A 111 23.90 14.63 3.51
N GLN A 112 23.61 15.71 2.79
CA GLN A 112 24.49 16.10 1.68
C GLN A 112 25.83 16.54 2.28
N GLN A 113 26.90 15.82 1.95
CA GLN A 113 28.24 16.25 2.34
C GLN A 113 28.52 17.62 1.70
N PRO A 114 28.91 18.65 2.47
CA PRO A 114 29.39 19.91 1.90
C PRO A 114 30.73 19.63 1.20
N GLY A 115 30.70 19.28 -0.07
CA GLY A 115 31.89 18.91 -0.84
C GLY A 115 31.66 18.34 -2.24
N GLN A 116 30.46 17.88 -2.58
CA GLN A 116 30.13 17.50 -3.97
C GLN A 116 29.81 18.76 -4.78
N GLN A 117 30.85 19.51 -5.14
CA GLN A 117 30.77 20.59 -6.13
C GLN A 117 30.28 20.01 -7.46
N TYR A 118 29.05 20.37 -7.85
CA TYR A 118 28.67 20.35 -9.25
C TYR A 118 29.64 21.25 -10.02
N ARG A 119 30.58 20.64 -10.75
CA ARG A 119 31.51 21.32 -11.65
C ARG A 119 30.72 21.83 -12.86
N GLY A 120 29.99 22.95 -12.72
CA GLY A 120 29.23 23.51 -13.84
C GLY A 120 28.29 24.69 -13.59
N GLY A 121 28.41 25.45 -12.49
CA GLY A 121 27.53 26.60 -12.23
C GLY A 121 28.29 27.87 -11.84
N SER A 122 28.00 28.98 -12.51
CA SER A 122 28.63 30.30 -12.36
C SER A 122 28.67 30.83 -10.92
N PRO A 123 29.74 31.54 -10.51
CA PRO A 123 29.89 32.07 -9.16
C PRO A 123 29.05 33.34 -8.98
N GLY A 124 27.85 33.22 -8.43
CA GLY A 124 26.97 34.38 -8.25
C GLY A 124 25.88 34.32 -7.18
N GLU A 125 25.61 33.18 -6.53
CA GLU A 125 24.47 33.08 -5.60
C GLU A 125 24.84 32.26 -4.34
N GLN A 126 25.67 32.84 -3.46
CA GLN A 126 25.92 32.32 -2.10
C GLN A 126 24.86 32.83 -1.12
N GLN A 127 23.60 32.43 -1.29
CA GLN A 127 22.59 32.59 -0.23
C GLN A 127 21.76 31.31 -0.09
N GLN A 128 21.88 30.68 1.08
CA GLN A 128 20.90 29.76 1.68
C GLN A 128 20.68 28.37 1.03
N GLN A 129 21.72 27.67 0.59
CA GLN A 129 21.64 26.20 0.51
C GLN A 129 21.92 25.60 1.89
N GLY A 130 20.95 25.75 2.80
CA GLY A 130 20.87 24.85 3.95
C GLY A 130 20.78 23.42 3.40
N SER A 131 21.69 22.56 3.83
CA SER A 131 21.72 21.12 3.53
C SER A 131 20.29 20.58 3.37
N ARG A 132 19.92 20.13 2.16
CA ARG A 132 18.69 19.33 1.97
C ARG A 132 18.93 17.99 2.64
N ALA A 133 18.80 17.97 3.97
CA ALA A 133 18.77 16.77 4.77
C ALA A 133 17.39 16.13 4.55
N ASP A 134 17.39 14.92 4.00
CA ASP A 134 16.19 14.11 3.89
C ASP A 134 16.12 13.19 5.10
N GLU A 135 14.99 13.19 5.80
CA GLU A 135 14.73 12.38 6.98
C GLU A 135 13.36 11.73 6.84
N HIS A 136 13.31 10.40 6.90
CA HIS A 136 12.06 9.65 6.78
C HIS A 136 12.12 8.30 7.50
N GLN A 137 10.94 7.68 7.68
CA GLN A 137 10.84 6.35 8.25
C GLN A 137 11.41 5.32 7.28
N LYS A 138 11.71 4.13 7.82
CA LYS A 138 12.32 3.05 7.06
C LYS A 138 11.48 2.65 5.84
N VAL A 139 12.09 2.72 4.67
CA VAL A 139 11.56 2.12 3.44
C VAL A 139 12.07 0.69 3.26
N ARG A 140 11.33 -0.13 2.52
CA ARG A 140 11.65 -1.54 2.24
C ARG A 140 11.57 -1.78 0.74
N ARG A 141 12.45 -2.63 0.23
CA ARG A 141 12.31 -3.17 -1.13
C ARG A 141 11.43 -4.41 -1.06
N LEU A 142 10.36 -4.43 -1.84
CA LEU A 142 9.50 -5.58 -2.01
C LEU A 142 9.71 -6.19 -3.39
N LYS A 143 9.52 -7.50 -3.50
CA LYS A 143 9.58 -8.27 -4.74
C LYS A 143 8.46 -9.30 -4.78
N ARG A 144 8.23 -9.88 -5.97
CA ARG A 144 7.29 -10.99 -6.16
C ARG A 144 7.42 -12.04 -5.05
N GLY A 145 6.28 -12.36 -4.43
CA GLY A 145 6.17 -13.33 -3.34
C GLY A 145 6.13 -12.70 -1.94
N ASP A 146 6.54 -11.44 -1.79
CA ASP A 146 6.52 -10.76 -0.49
C ASP A 146 5.07 -10.46 -0.04
N ILE A 147 4.84 -10.55 1.27
CA ILE A 147 3.59 -10.20 1.93
C ILE A 147 3.86 -9.11 2.96
N VAL A 148 3.08 -8.03 2.93
CA VAL A 148 3.10 -6.95 3.91
C VAL A 148 1.77 -6.92 4.66
N ALA A 149 1.84 -6.85 5.99
CA ALA A 149 0.68 -6.72 6.85
C ALA A 149 0.65 -5.33 7.46
N THR A 150 -0.45 -4.62 7.23
CA THR A 150 -0.58 -3.22 7.59
C THR A 150 -1.78 -3.02 8.50
N PRO A 151 -1.56 -2.55 9.73
CA PRO A 151 -2.64 -2.22 10.65
C PRO A 151 -3.55 -1.10 10.12
N PRO A 152 -4.81 -1.03 10.61
CA PRO A 152 -5.67 0.12 10.37
C PRO A 152 -5.00 1.43 10.77
N GLY A 153 -5.20 2.47 9.97
CA GLY A 153 -4.71 3.83 10.23
C GLY A 153 -3.25 4.07 9.89
N PHE A 154 -2.46 3.04 9.54
CA PHE A 154 -1.10 3.23 9.05
C PHE A 154 -1.14 3.73 7.61
N VAL A 155 -0.27 4.68 7.28
CA VAL A 155 -0.16 5.24 5.93
C VAL A 155 0.83 4.42 5.12
N GLN A 156 0.47 4.04 3.90
CA GLN A 156 1.37 3.44 2.90
C GLN A 156 1.55 4.35 1.72
#